data_AF-A0A969E1K4-F1
#
_entry.id   AF-A0A969E1K4-F1
#
_cell.length_a   1.000
_cell.length_b   1.000
_cell.length_c   1.000
_cell.angle_alpha   90.00
_cell.angle_beta   90.00
_cell.angle_gamma   90.00
#
_symmetry.space_group_name_H-M   'P 1'
#
loop_
_entity.id
_entity.type
_entity.pdbx_description
1 polymer ?
#
loop_
_entity_poly.entity_id
_entity_poly.type
_entity_poly.pdbx_seq_one_letter_code
_entity_poly.pdbx_strand_id
1 'polypeptide(L)'
;MVNRLLATNQQLQHEIQERKAVEHSLLLAQQELNTTQKILQQIVDNYPDGSISVVDKDLNYIFTGGEIHKTLGNDENSMIGTRLFPLISDNTWQKFNATY
;
A
#
# COMPACT_ATOMS: atom_id res chain seq x y z
N MET A 1 -20.93 -18.67 -47.29
CA MET A 1 -21.18 -18.98 -45.86
C MET A 1 -19.92 -19.44 -45.15
N VAL A 2 -19.17 -20.41 -45.69
CA VAL A 2 -17.93 -20.96 -45.10
C VAL A 2 -16.83 -19.91 -44.84
N ASN A 3 -16.53 -19.01 -45.78
CA ASN A 3 -15.48 -17.99 -45.60
C ASN A 3 -15.79 -17.02 -44.44
N ARG A 4 -17.06 -16.71 -44.20
CA ARG A 4 -17.47 -15.83 -43.09
C ARG A 4 -17.25 -16.52 -41.74
N LEU A 5 -17.60 -17.80 -41.64
CA LEU A 5 -17.36 -18.60 -40.44
C LEU A 5 -15.86 -18.73 -40.14
N LEU A 6 -15.04 -18.94 -41.17
CA LEU A 6 -13.59 -19.05 -41.01
C LEU A 6 -12.98 -17.75 -40.49
N ALA A 7 -13.39 -16.61 -41.05
CA ALA A 7 -12.97 -15.29 -40.60
C ALA A 7 -13.40 -15.01 -39.15
N THR A 8 -14.65 -15.33 -38.80
CA THR A 8 -15.14 -15.18 -37.42
C THR A 8 -14.37 -16.08 -36.45
N ASN A 9 -14.08 -17.33 -36.82
CA ASN A 9 -13.30 -18.23 -35.97
C ASN A 9 -11.87 -17.71 -35.75
N GLN A 10 -11.22 -17.20 -36.80
CA GLN A 10 -9.89 -16.61 -36.69
C GLN A 10 -9.90 -15.37 -35.79
N GLN A 11 -10.91 -14.52 -35.91
CA GLN A 11 -11.08 -13.35 -35.05
C GLN A 11 -11.31 -13.76 -33.58
N LEU A 12 -12.18 -14.73 -33.32
CA LEU A 12 -12.43 -15.22 -31.96
C LEU A 12 -11.17 -15.81 -31.32
N GLN A 13 -10.36 -16.54 -32.09
CA GLN A 13 -9.08 -17.07 -31.60
C GLN A 13 -8.12 -15.94 -31.22
N HIS A 14 -8.07 -14.88 -32.03
CA HIS A 14 -7.27 -13.69 -31.72
C HIS A 14 -7.75 -13.01 -30.42
N GLU A 15 -9.05 -12.74 -30.30
CA GLU A 15 -9.62 -12.11 -29.11
C GLU A 15 -9.40 -12.95 -27.84
N ILE A 16 -9.50 -14.28 -27.93
CA ILE A 16 -9.21 -15.19 -26.81
C ILE A 16 -7.74 -15.09 -26.42
N GLN A 17 -6.83 -15.03 -27.39
CA GLN A 17 -5.41 -14.93 -27.12
C GLN A 17 -5.05 -13.61 -26.43
N GLU A 18 -5.63 -12.49 -26.88
CA GLU A 18 -5.47 -11.18 -26.25
C GLU A 18 -6.02 -11.18 -24.82
N ARG A 19 -7.24 -11.72 -24.60
CA ARG A 19 -7.83 -11.82 -23.26
C ARG A 19 -6.97 -12.64 -22.32
N LYS A 20 -6.45 -13.79 -22.76
CA LYS A 20 -5.54 -14.62 -21.94
C LYS A 20 -4.26 -13.89 -21.58
N ALA A 21 -3.69 -13.11 -22.49
CA ALA A 21 -2.51 -12.32 -22.21
C ALA A 21 -2.77 -11.25 -21.14
N VAL A 22 -3.93 -10.59 -21.21
CA VAL A 22 -4.38 -9.60 -20.20
C VAL A 22 -4.68 -10.27 -18.86
N GLU A 23 -5.36 -11.42 -18.84
CA GLU A 23 -5.61 -12.17 -17.60
C GLU A 23 -4.30 -12.61 -16.93
N HIS A 24 -3.33 -13.07 -17.73
CA HIS A 24 -2.03 -13.47 -17.22
C HIS A 24 -1.24 -12.27 -16.66
N SER A 25 -1.25 -11.13 -17.36
CA SER A 25 -0.57 -9.92 -16.85
C SER A 25 -1.23 -9.39 -15.58
N LEU A 26 -2.56 -9.45 -15.49
CA LEU A 26 -3.30 -9.08 -14.29
C LEU A 26 -2.97 -9.99 -13.10
N LEU A 27 -2.86 -11.31 -13.34
CA LEU A 27 -2.47 -12.26 -12.30
C LEU A 27 -1.06 -11.95 -11.76
N LEU A 28 -0.10 -11.68 -12.65
CA LEU A 28 1.27 -11.34 -12.25
C LEU A 28 1.31 -10.03 -11.46
N ALA A 29 0.61 -8.98 -11.94
CA ALA A 29 0.53 -7.71 -11.24
C ALA A 29 -0.09 -7.85 -9.84
N GLN A 30 -1.13 -8.68 -9.70
CA GLN A 30 -1.75 -8.96 -8.41
C GLN A 30 -0.80 -9.71 -7.46
N GLN A 31 -0.02 -10.67 -7.97
CA GLN A 31 0.98 -11.39 -7.19
C GLN A 31 2.10 -10.47 -6.69
N GLU A 32 2.59 -9.59 -7.56
CA GLU A 32 3.61 -8.59 -7.21
C GLU A 32 3.07 -7.61 -6.16
N LEU A 33 1.87 -7.09 -6.35
CA LEU A 33 1.22 -6.19 -5.40
C LEU A 33 1.09 -6.85 -4.02
N ASN A 34 0.60 -8.09 -3.97
CA ASN A 34 0.45 -8.83 -2.73
C ASN A 34 1.80 -9.08 -2.04
N THR A 35 2.85 -9.39 -2.82
CA THR A 35 4.20 -9.63 -2.29
C THR A 35 4.76 -8.35 -1.70
N THR A 36 4.69 -7.25 -2.44
CA THR A 36 5.17 -5.94 -2.00
C THR A 36 4.41 -5.47 -0.76
N GLN A 37 3.09 -5.60 -0.72
CA GLN A 37 2.29 -5.25 0.45
C GLN A 37 2.70 -6.04 1.69
N LYS A 38 2.91 -7.35 1.57
CA LYS A 38 3.37 -8.18 2.70
C LYS A 38 4.73 -7.75 3.20
N ILE A 39 5.67 -7.47 2.30
CA ILE A 39 7.01 -7.01 2.67
C ILE A 39 6.94 -5.65 3.38
N LEU A 40 6.20 -4.69 2.83
CA LEU A 40 6.03 -3.37 3.43
C LEU A 40 5.38 -3.48 4.82
N GLN A 41 4.35 -4.30 4.97
CA GLN A 41 3.73 -4.54 6.27
C GLN A 41 4.72 -5.13 7.26
N GLN A 42 5.52 -6.13 6.85
CA GLN A 42 6.55 -6.71 7.72
C GLN A 42 7.62 -5.69 8.13
N ILE A 43 8.02 -4.80 7.23
CA ILE A 43 8.97 -3.72 7.55
C ILE A 43 8.38 -2.82 8.63
N VAL A 44 7.12 -2.41 8.48
CA VAL A 44 6.46 -1.53 9.45
C VAL A 44 6.28 -2.23 10.79
N ASP A 45 5.75 -3.46 10.80
CA ASP A 45 5.44 -4.22 12.02
C ASP A 45 6.66 -4.47 12.93
N ASN A 46 7.86 -4.50 12.32
CA ASN A 46 9.13 -4.78 12.97
C ASN A 46 10.08 -3.56 12.94
N TYR A 47 9.56 -2.36 12.71
CA TYR A 47 10.40 -1.15 12.75
C TYR A 47 10.72 -0.80 14.23
N PRO A 48 11.98 -0.92 14.66
CA PRO A 48 12.33 -0.87 16.08
C PRO A 48 12.31 0.57 16.60
N ASP A 49 11.86 0.73 17.85
CA ASP A 49 11.90 1.98 18.64
C ASP A 49 11.36 3.24 17.92
N GLY A 50 10.51 3.04 16.91
CA GLY A 50 10.00 4.13 16.09
C GLY A 50 8.67 3.80 15.41
N SER A 51 8.22 4.74 14.58
CA SER A 51 7.04 4.56 13.74
C SER A 51 7.34 4.98 12.31
N ILE A 52 6.66 4.32 11.36
CA ILE A 52 6.56 4.74 9.97
C ILE A 52 5.13 5.23 9.79
N SER A 53 4.98 6.48 9.38
CA SER A 53 3.67 7.10 9.18
C SER A 53 3.58 7.76 7.81
N VAL A 54 2.43 7.60 7.16
CA VAL A 54 2.08 8.34 5.95
C VAL A 54 0.97 9.32 6.32
N VAL A 55 1.14 10.57 5.92
CA VAL A 55 0.16 11.63 6.15
C VAL A 55 -0.29 12.27 4.84
N ASP A 56 -1.50 12.80 4.81
CA ASP A 56 -1.99 13.60 3.70
C ASP A 56 -1.41 15.04 3.73
N LYS A 57 -1.81 15.86 2.74
CA LYS A 57 -1.38 17.26 2.63
C LYS A 57 -1.77 18.14 3.82
N ASP A 58 -2.81 17.75 4.56
CA ASP A 58 -3.34 18.45 5.72
C ASP A 58 -2.77 17.86 7.03
N LEU A 59 -1.80 16.95 6.91
CA LEU A 59 -1.09 16.24 7.98
C LEU A 59 -1.98 15.28 8.76
N ASN A 60 -3.04 14.74 8.15
CA ASN A 60 -3.82 13.67 8.74
C ASN A 60 -3.16 12.33 8.46
N TYR A 61 -3.14 11.43 9.45
CA TYR A 61 -2.63 10.08 9.25
C TYR A 61 -3.47 9.33 8.19
N ILE A 62 -2.80 8.84 7.15
CA ILE A 62 -3.36 7.86 6.20
C ILE A 62 -2.97 6.45 6.63
N PHE A 63 -1.78 6.31 7.20
CA PHE A 63 -1.22 5.06 7.70
C PHE A 63 -0.25 5.36 8.84
N THR A 64 -0.18 4.49 9.84
CA THR A 64 0.89 4.51 10.83
C THR A 64 1.11 3.10 11.35
N GLY A 65 2.35 2.78 11.69
CA GLY A 65 2.71 1.54 12.36
C GLY A 65 4.15 1.58 12.86
N GLY A 66 4.57 0.54 13.55
CA GLY A 66 5.90 0.46 14.16
C GLY A 66 5.83 0.08 15.63
N GLU A 67 6.92 -0.48 16.15
CA GLU A 67 6.91 -1.04 17.51
C GLU A 67 6.65 0.00 18.59
N ILE A 68 6.95 1.28 18.32
CA ILE A 68 6.72 2.36 19.30
C ILE A 68 5.25 2.48 19.71
N HIS A 69 4.30 2.16 18.83
CA HIS A 69 2.87 2.24 19.16
C HIS A 69 2.48 1.20 20.20
N LYS A 70 3.05 -0.01 20.11
CA LYS A 70 2.89 -1.06 21.12
C LYS A 70 3.47 -0.63 22.47
N THR A 71 4.65 -0.01 22.44
CA THR A 71 5.32 0.50 23.66
C THR A 71 4.55 1.63 24.32
N LEU A 72 3.93 2.52 23.54
CA LEU A 72 3.15 3.64 24.04
C LEU A 72 1.70 3.28 24.38
N GLY A 73 1.24 2.07 24.01
CA GLY A 73 -0.15 1.64 24.20
C GLY A 73 -1.14 2.34 23.27
N ASN A 74 -0.67 2.84 22.12
CA ASN A 74 -1.50 3.50 21.12
C ASN A 74 -2.17 2.47 20.20
N ASP A 75 -3.44 2.71 19.86
CA ASP A 75 -4.09 2.00 18.75
C ASP A 75 -3.85 2.77 17.44
N GLU A 76 -3.03 2.20 16.58
CA GLU A 76 -2.68 2.74 15.26
C GLU A 76 -3.93 3.07 14.43
N ASN A 77 -4.98 2.25 14.52
CA ASN A 77 -6.21 2.45 13.75
C ASN A 77 -6.98 3.69 14.23
N SER A 78 -6.93 3.99 15.53
CA SER A 78 -7.56 5.17 16.10
C SER A 78 -6.89 6.48 15.66
N MET A 79 -5.65 6.41 15.17
CA MET A 79 -4.90 7.56 14.70
C MET A 79 -5.24 7.93 13.26
N ILE A 80 -5.74 6.99 12.44
CA ILE A 80 -6.06 7.23 11.03
C ILE A 80 -7.14 8.31 10.90
N GLY A 81 -6.87 9.30 10.05
CA GLY A 81 -7.71 10.49 9.85
C GLY A 81 -7.53 11.58 10.91
N THR A 82 -6.77 11.34 11.99
CA THR A 82 -6.42 12.37 12.96
C THR A 82 -5.22 13.19 12.48
N ARG A 83 -5.15 14.46 12.88
CA ARG A 83 -4.05 15.34 12.52
C ARG A 83 -2.81 15.04 13.37
N LEU A 84 -1.68 14.80 12.71
CA LEU A 84 -0.36 14.56 13.32
C LEU A 84 0.02 15.65 14.33
N PHE A 85 -0.37 16.90 14.07
CA PHE A 85 -0.21 18.01 15.00
C PHE A 85 -1.55 18.34 15.68
N PRO A 86 -1.61 18.47 17.01
CA PRO A 86 -0.49 18.68 17.94
C PRO A 86 -0.13 17.43 18.78
N LEU A 87 -0.30 16.20 18.28
CA LEU A 87 -0.06 14.97 19.06
C LEU A 87 1.36 14.92 19.67
N ILE A 88 2.31 15.61 19.05
CA ILE A 88 3.57 16.00 19.66
C ILE A 88 3.53 17.49 20.03
N SER A 89 3.71 17.80 21.31
CA SER A 89 3.91 19.18 21.76
C SER A 89 5.14 19.79 21.06
N ASP A 90 5.19 21.12 20.92
CA ASP A 90 6.36 21.82 20.37
C ASP A 90 7.67 21.41 21.08
N ASN A 91 7.60 21.13 22.38
CA ASN A 91 8.71 20.63 23.19
C ASN A 91 9.15 19.21 22.77
N THR A 92 8.20 18.34 22.43
CA THR A 92 8.48 16.99 21.92
C THR A 92 9.14 17.05 20.54
N TRP A 93 8.68 17.95 19.67
CA TRP A 93 9.27 18.18 18.35
C TRP A 93 10.70 18.73 18.43
N GLN A 94 10.96 19.70 19.31
CA GLN A 94 12.30 20.25 19.49
C GLN A 94 13.31 19.22 20.00
N LYS A 95 12.90 18.30 20.88
CA LYS A 95 13.77 17.20 21.36
C LYS A 95 14.15 16.21 20.25
N PHE A 96 13.21 15.89 19.37
CA PHE A 96 13.46 15.01 18.22
C PHE A 96 14.50 15.62 17.28
N ASN A 97 14.40 16.92 16.98
CA ASN A 97 15.33 17.64 16.10
C ASN A 97 16.70 17.97 16.74
N ALA A 98 16.86 17.80 18.05
CA ALA A 98 18.12 18.08 18.75
C ALA A 98 19.06 16.86 18.86
N THR A 99 18.62 15.68 18.41
CA THR A 99 19.36 14.41 18.52
C THR A 99 20.06 14.01 17.21
N TYR A 100 19.92 14.82 16.15
CA TYR A 100 20.60 14.65 14.86
C TYR A 100 21.21 15.97 14.36
#